data_AF-M1AX97-F1
#
_entry.id   AF-M1AX97-F1
#
_cell.length_a   1.000
_cell.length_b   1.000
_cell.length_c   1.000
_cell.angle_alpha   90.00
_cell.angle_beta   90.00
_cell.angle_gamma   90.00
#
_symmetry.space_group_name_H-M   'P 1'
#
loop_
_entity.id
_entity.type
_entity.pdbx_description
1 polymer ?
#
loop_
_entity_poly.entity_id
_entity_poly.type
_entity_poly.pdbx_seq_one_letter_code
_entity_poly.pdbx_strand_id
1 'polypeptide(L)'
;MFLTRKGHVFTCGTNGHGQLGHGDTSDRPTPTCIELLASIGSVVQIAAGPSYALAVSDDGTLYSFGSGTNFCLGHGEQQNELQPRAIQSFKRRDINVARVSAGDEHVVALDSTGYVSHCT
;
A
#
# COMPACT_ATOMS: atom_id res chain seq x y z
N MET A 1 -10.52 -2.20 2.86
CA MET A 1 -9.65 -3.16 2.13
C MET A 1 -9.86 -4.55 2.69
N PHE A 2 -9.76 -5.57 1.86
CA PHE A 2 -9.89 -6.97 2.26
C PHE A 2 -8.72 -7.77 1.69
N LEU A 3 -8.19 -8.69 2.50
CA LEU A 3 -7.13 -9.61 2.08
C LEU A 3 -7.65 -11.05 2.19
N THR A 4 -7.51 -11.81 1.11
CA THR A 4 -7.93 -13.22 1.08
C THR A 4 -6.77 -14.14 1.47
N ARG A 5 -7.07 -15.40 1.83
CA ARG A 5 -6.06 -16.44 2.08
C ARG A 5 -5.18 -16.75 0.86
N LYS A 6 -5.63 -16.41 -0.35
CA LYS A 6 -4.86 -16.57 -1.60
C LYS A 6 -3.96 -15.38 -1.90
N GLY A 7 -3.91 -14.38 -1.01
CA GLY A 7 -3.09 -13.18 -1.21
C GLY A 7 -3.71 -12.14 -2.15
N HIS A 8 -4.97 -12.29 -2.56
CA HIS A 8 -5.66 -11.27 -3.36
C HIS A 8 -6.20 -10.15 -2.49
N VAL A 9 -6.06 -8.91 -2.97
CA VAL A 9 -6.52 -7.68 -2.32
C VAL A 9 -7.75 -7.13 -3.01
N PHE A 10 -8.76 -6.80 -2.22
CA PHE A 10 -9.98 -6.15 -2.68
C PHE A 10 -10.20 -4.80 -2.01
N THR A 11 -10.68 -3.83 -2.77
CA THR A 11 -10.97 -2.45 -2.35
C THR A 11 -12.39 -2.04 -2.74
N CYS A 12 -13.02 -1.21 -1.90
CA CYS A 12 -14.31 -0.58 -2.14
C CYS A 12 -14.41 0.70 -1.31
N GLY A 13 -15.34 1.59 -1.66
CA GLY A 13 -15.56 2.88 -1.02
C GLY A 13 -15.21 4.05 -1.93
N THR A 14 -14.81 5.16 -1.32
CA THR A 14 -14.42 6.40 -2.00
C THR A 14 -13.02 6.30 -2.61
N ASN A 15 -12.84 6.87 -3.81
CA ASN A 15 -11.60 6.78 -4.57
C ASN A 15 -11.08 8.13 -5.10
N GLY A 16 -11.49 9.25 -4.52
CA GLY A 16 -11.12 10.59 -5.02
C GLY A 16 -9.62 10.86 -5.17
N HIS A 17 -8.76 10.09 -4.48
CA HIS A 17 -7.30 10.19 -4.54
C HIS A 17 -6.62 8.95 -5.14
N GLY A 18 -7.38 7.98 -5.65
CA GLY A 18 -6.83 6.70 -6.13
C GLY A 18 -6.55 5.68 -5.03
N GLN A 19 -7.06 5.89 -3.80
CA GLN A 19 -6.81 5.01 -2.65
C GLN A 19 -7.37 3.59 -2.80
N LEU A 20 -8.13 3.32 -3.86
CA LEU A 20 -8.57 1.96 -4.20
C LEU A 20 -7.59 1.22 -5.12
N GLY A 21 -6.65 1.91 -5.78
CA GLY A 21 -5.50 1.29 -6.46
C GLY A 21 -5.75 0.70 -7.85
N HIS A 22 -6.82 1.10 -8.54
CA HIS A 22 -7.20 0.50 -9.83
C HIS A 22 -6.83 1.32 -11.07
N GLY A 23 -6.10 2.42 -10.92
CA GLY A 23 -5.68 3.29 -12.02
C GLY A 23 -6.70 4.35 -12.41
N ASP A 24 -7.70 4.59 -11.57
CA ASP A 24 -8.71 5.62 -11.73
C ASP A 24 -9.06 6.25 -10.38
N THR A 25 -9.96 7.24 -10.40
CA THR A 25 -10.53 7.90 -9.21
C THR A 25 -12.02 7.58 -9.03
N SER A 26 -12.51 6.47 -9.62
CA SER A 26 -13.91 6.09 -9.54
C SER A 26 -14.22 5.33 -8.24
N ASP A 27 -15.29 5.73 -7.56
CA ASP A 27 -15.79 5.04 -6.38
C ASP A 27 -16.25 3.61 -6.72
N ARG A 28 -16.13 2.70 -5.76
CA ARG A 28 -16.50 1.30 -5.92
C ARG A 28 -17.47 0.88 -4.83
N PRO A 29 -18.75 0.63 -5.15
CA PRO A 29 -19.74 0.27 -4.14
C PRO A 29 -19.55 -1.16 -3.61
N THR A 30 -18.80 -2.00 -4.31
CA THR A 30 -18.56 -3.41 -3.96
C THR A 30 -17.07 -3.73 -3.99
N PRO A 31 -16.60 -4.70 -3.18
CA PRO A 31 -15.21 -5.18 -3.21
C PRO A 31 -14.79 -5.55 -4.64
N THR A 32 -13.74 -4.89 -5.13
CA THR A 32 -13.18 -5.11 -6.46
C THR A 32 -11.72 -5.51 -6.33
N CYS A 33 -11.27 -6.51 -7.08
CA CYS A 33 -9.91 -7.01 -7.03
C CYS A 33 -8.92 -5.99 -7.62
N ILE A 34 -7.78 -5.78 -6.94
CA ILE A 34 -6.67 -5.01 -7.51
C ILE A 34 -5.81 -5.96 -8.35
N GLU A 35 -6.14 -6.06 -9.65
CA GLU A 35 -5.48 -6.99 -10.58
C GLU A 35 -3.96 -6.79 -10.65
N LEU A 36 -3.46 -5.55 -10.50
CA LEU A 36 -2.04 -5.29 -10.48
C LEU A 36 -1.34 -6.03 -9.33
N LEU A 37 -1.90 -5.99 -8.11
CA LEU A 37 -1.34 -6.73 -6.97
C LEU A 37 -1.42 -8.25 -7.18
N ALA A 38 -2.50 -8.75 -7.79
CA ALA A 38 -2.62 -10.17 -8.12
C ALA A 38 -1.57 -10.63 -9.16
N SER A 39 -1.14 -9.74 -10.05
CA SER A 39 -0.15 -10.04 -11.10
C SER A 39 1.30 -10.10 -10.61
N ILE A 40 1.61 -9.46 -9.48
CA ILE A 40 2.98 -9.36 -8.94
C ILE A 40 3.31 -10.44 -7.90
N GLY A 41 2.32 -11.05 -7.25
CA GLY A 41 2.54 -12.04 -6.19
C GLY A 41 1.43 -12.10 -5.15
N SER A 42 1.63 -12.89 -4.09
CA SER A 42 0.66 -12.97 -2.99
C SER A 42 0.90 -11.83 -2.02
N VAL A 43 -0.16 -11.09 -1.68
CA VAL A 43 -0.09 -10.11 -0.58
C VAL A 43 -0.24 -10.83 0.76
N VAL A 44 0.66 -10.56 1.71
CA VAL A 44 0.62 -11.14 3.05
C VAL A 44 0.05 -10.17 4.08
N GLN A 45 0.02 -8.88 3.76
CA GLN A 45 -0.49 -7.87 4.68
C GLN A 45 -0.97 -6.61 3.96
N ILE A 46 -1.94 -5.94 4.56
CA ILE A 46 -2.50 -4.67 4.10
C ILE A 46 -2.66 -3.69 5.27
N ALA A 47 -2.63 -2.39 4.97
CA ALA A 47 -3.05 -1.32 5.87
C ALA A 47 -3.70 -0.18 5.06
N ALA A 48 -4.62 0.56 5.67
CA ALA A 48 -5.30 1.68 5.04
C ALA A 48 -5.28 2.89 5.98
N GLY A 49 -4.84 4.03 5.46
CA GLY A 49 -5.02 5.35 6.08
C GLY A 49 -6.27 6.04 5.54
N PRO A 50 -6.45 7.35 5.80
CA PRO A 50 -7.65 8.10 5.38
C PRO A 50 -7.84 8.15 3.86
N SER A 51 -6.74 8.40 3.14
CA SER A 51 -6.74 8.60 1.69
C SER A 51 -5.62 7.83 0.99
N TYR A 52 -5.00 6.85 1.64
CA TYR A 52 -3.95 6.02 1.08
C TYR A 52 -4.00 4.60 1.63
N ALA A 53 -3.30 3.69 0.96
CA ALA A 53 -3.26 2.28 1.30
C ALA A 53 -1.87 1.69 1.07
N LEU A 54 -1.59 0.62 1.81
CA LEU A 54 -0.34 -0.12 1.79
C LEU A 54 -0.62 -1.61 1.58
N ALA A 55 0.25 -2.28 0.84
CA ALA A 55 0.24 -3.72 0.66
C ALA A 55 1.67 -4.28 0.70
N VAL A 56 1.85 -5.39 1.41
CA VAL A 56 3.14 -6.09 1.52
C VAL A 56 3.00 -7.43 0.80
N SER A 57 3.83 -7.68 -0.20
CA SER A 57 3.93 -8.99 -0.87
C SER A 57 4.70 -10.01 -0.03
N ASP A 58 4.54 -11.29 -0.37
CA ASP A 58 5.24 -12.42 0.23
C ASP A 58 6.77 -12.35 0.10
N ASP A 59 7.28 -11.64 -0.93
CA ASP A 59 8.70 -11.34 -1.10
C ASP A 59 9.21 -10.15 -0.25
N GLY A 60 8.35 -9.54 0.58
CA GLY A 60 8.69 -8.42 1.45
C GLY A 60 8.66 -7.04 0.77
N THR A 61 8.27 -6.97 -0.51
CA THR A 61 8.10 -5.69 -1.21
C THR A 61 6.90 -4.91 -0.67
N LEU A 62 7.12 -3.66 -0.28
CA LEU A 62 6.08 -2.75 0.16
C LEU A 62 5.57 -1.89 -1.01
N TYR A 63 4.26 -1.88 -1.20
CA TYR A 63 3.53 -1.07 -2.16
C TYR A 63 2.68 -0.03 -1.43
N SER A 64 2.57 1.15 -2.05
CA SER A 64 1.71 2.25 -1.59
C SER A 64 0.90 2.82 -2.76
N PHE A 65 -0.31 3.29 -2.46
CA PHE A 65 -1.20 3.94 -3.43
C PHE A 65 -2.21 4.86 -2.73
N GLY A 66 -2.79 5.79 -3.47
CA GLY A 66 -3.69 6.84 -2.99
C GLY A 66 -3.04 8.22 -2.95
N SER A 67 -3.39 9.01 -1.94
CA SER A 67 -2.93 10.39 -1.78
C SER A 67 -1.44 10.47 -1.44
N GLY A 68 -0.69 11.28 -2.20
CA GLY A 68 0.71 11.61 -1.95
C GLY A 68 0.91 12.76 -0.95
N THR A 69 -0.16 13.38 -0.44
CA THR A 69 -0.07 14.48 0.52
C THR A 69 0.80 14.10 1.72
N ASN A 70 1.58 15.05 2.23
CA ASN A 70 2.51 14.85 3.35
C ASN A 70 3.56 13.73 3.13
N PHE A 71 3.83 13.34 1.88
CA PHE A 71 4.80 12.28 1.55
C PHE A 71 4.45 10.89 2.12
N CYS A 72 3.19 10.64 2.49
CA CYS A 72 2.75 9.42 3.17
C CYS A 72 2.94 8.13 2.33
N LEU A 73 3.18 8.25 1.02
CA LEU A 73 3.48 7.11 0.13
C LEU A 73 4.96 6.70 0.15
N GLY A 74 5.86 7.49 0.74
CA GLY A 74 7.28 7.12 0.87
C GLY A 74 8.07 7.10 -0.45
N HIS A 75 7.55 7.73 -1.51
CA HIS A 75 8.24 7.85 -2.81
C HIS A 75 9.21 9.03 -2.91
N GLY A 76 9.29 9.88 -1.87
CA GLY A 76 10.10 11.10 -1.89
C GLY A 76 9.46 12.26 -2.66
N GLU A 77 8.17 12.15 -2.99
CA GLU A 77 7.35 13.14 -3.67
C GLU A 77 5.93 13.15 -3.10
N GLN A 78 5.12 14.14 -3.48
CA GLN A 78 3.73 14.29 -3.03
C GLN A 78 2.69 13.96 -4.10
N GLN A 79 3.09 13.28 -5.18
CA GLN A 79 2.18 12.87 -6.25
C GLN A 79 1.26 11.72 -5.79
N ASN A 80 -0.01 11.77 -6.19
CA ASN A 80 -0.95 10.68 -5.96
C ASN A 80 -0.61 9.48 -6.85
N GLU A 81 -0.77 8.28 -6.29
CA GLU A 81 -0.55 7.02 -6.99
C GLU A 81 -1.87 6.31 -7.17
N LEU A 82 -2.38 6.27 -8.40
CA LEU A 82 -3.67 5.64 -8.70
C LEU A 82 -3.59 4.10 -8.75
N GLN A 83 -2.38 3.56 -8.80
CA GLN A 83 -2.09 2.13 -8.79
C GLN A 83 -0.99 1.84 -7.76
N PRO A 84 -0.96 0.61 -7.20
CA PRO A 84 0.12 0.18 -6.31
C PRO A 84 1.50 0.42 -6.92
N ARG A 85 2.31 1.24 -6.26
CA ARG A 85 3.71 1.50 -6.62
C ARG A 85 4.65 0.98 -5.53
N ALA A 86 5.66 0.23 -5.94
CA ALA A 86 6.65 -0.30 -5.01
C ALA A 86 7.55 0.81 -4.45
N ILE A 87 7.73 0.82 -3.13
CA ILE A 87 8.62 1.75 -2.42
C ILE A 87 10.08 1.28 -2.58
N GLN A 88 10.78 1.88 -3.55
CA GLN A 88 12.12 1.46 -3.95
C GLN A 88 13.19 1.67 -2.87
N SER A 89 13.00 2.60 -1.94
CA SER A 89 13.97 2.89 -0.88
C SER A 89 14.17 1.71 0.07
N PHE A 90 13.11 0.94 0.38
CA PHE A 90 13.22 -0.30 1.16
C PHE A 90 13.94 -1.39 0.39
N LYS A 91 13.58 -1.59 -0.87
CA LYS A 91 14.21 -2.59 -1.74
C LYS A 91 15.71 -2.35 -1.93
N ARG A 92 16.14 -1.09 -2.13
CA ARG A 92 17.57 -0.73 -2.27
C ARG A 92 18.38 -0.97 -0.99
N ARG A 93 17.72 -0.98 0.17
CA ARG A 93 18.34 -1.20 1.48
C ARG A 93 18.21 -2.65 1.96
N ASP A 94 17.70 -3.55 1.12
CA ASP A 94 17.45 -4.95 1.45
C ASP A 94 16.53 -5.12 2.69
N ILE A 95 15.57 -4.20 2.84
CA ILE A 95 14.61 -4.21 3.94
C ILE A 95 13.40 -5.04 3.50
N ASN A 96 13.23 -6.21 4.11
CA ASN A 96 12.07 -7.06 3.92
C ASN A 96 10.97 -6.70 4.92
N VAL A 97 9.95 -5.97 4.45
CA VAL A 97 8.85 -5.51 5.29
C VAL A 97 7.97 -6.70 5.65
N ALA A 98 7.71 -6.89 6.94
CA ALA A 98 6.86 -7.96 7.44
C ALA A 98 5.52 -7.42 7.95
N ARG A 99 5.52 -6.21 8.53
CA ARG A 99 4.32 -5.58 9.10
C ARG A 99 4.27 -4.09 8.78
N VAL A 100 3.07 -3.59 8.45
CA VAL A 100 2.75 -2.18 8.27
C VAL A 100 1.55 -1.76 9.11
N SER A 101 1.56 -0.53 9.59
CA SER A 101 0.40 0.14 10.19
C SER A 101 0.28 1.52 9.56
N ALA A 102 -0.96 1.92 9.25
CA ALA A 102 -1.28 3.23 8.70
C ALA A 102 -2.10 4.01 9.73
N GLY A 103 -1.62 5.19 10.10
CA GLY A 103 -2.37 6.21 10.84
C GLY A 103 -2.83 7.34 9.90
N ASP A 104 -3.35 8.42 10.48
CA ASP A 104 -3.87 9.57 9.73
C ASP A 104 -2.82 10.15 8.76
N GLU A 105 -1.60 10.34 9.26
CA GLU A 105 -0.48 10.88 8.48
C GLU A 105 0.80 10.05 8.62
N HIS A 106 0.78 8.92 9.34
CA HIS A 106 2.00 8.18 9.68
C HIS A 106 1.93 6.73 9.24
N VAL A 107 3.04 6.26 8.67
CA VAL A 107 3.25 4.85 8.35
C VAL A 107 4.34 4.30 9.26
N VAL A 108 4.06 3.16 9.89
CA VAL A 108 5.06 2.37 10.61
C VAL A 108 5.27 1.07 9.84
N ALA A 109 6.50 0.80 9.41
CA ALA A 109 6.88 -0.46 8.79
C ALA A 109 7.93 -1.17 9.66
N LEU A 110 7.63 -2.42 10.01
CA LEU A 110 8.50 -3.33 10.76
C LEU A 110 9.10 -4.34 9.77
N ASP A 111 10.42 -4.44 9.76
CA ASP A 111 11.10 -5.47 8.98
C ASP A 111 11.21 -6.81 9.72
N SER A 112 11.63 -7.87 9.01
CA SER A 112 11.78 -9.22 9.57
C SER A 112 12.86 -9.34 10.65
N THR A 113 13.70 -8.32 10.84
CA THR A 113 14.75 -8.26 11.86
C THR A 113 14.33 -7.47 13.10
N GLY A 114 13.15 -6.84 13.08
CA GLY A 114 12.60 -6.05 14.17
C GLY A 114 12.91 -4.54 14.09
N TYR A 115 13.49 -4.06 12.98
CA TYR A 115 13.71 -2.63 12.77
C TYR A 115 12.41 -1.92 12.40
N VAL A 116 12.15 -0.80 13.06
CA VAL A 116 10.97 0.03 12.83
C VAL A 116 11.38 1.27 12.04
N SER A 117 10.79 1.44 10.86
CA SER A 117 10.86 2.67 10.09
C SER A 117 9.53 3.43 10.19
N HIS A 118 9.61 4.75 10.39
CA HIS A 118 8.46 5.63 10.41
C HIS A 118 8.63 6.74 9.37
N CYS A 119 7.54 7.10 8.71
CA CYS A 119 7.44 8.34 7.93
C CYS A 119 6.39 9.23 8.62
N THR A 120 6.78 10.46 8.94
CA THR A 120 5.96 11.56 9.45
C THR A 120 5.89 12.65 8.40
#